data_AF-A0A7X9HTQ0-F1
#
_entry.id   AF-A0A7X9HTQ0-F1
#
_cell.length_a   1.000
_cell.length_b   1.000
_cell.length_c   1.000
_cell.angle_alpha   90.00
_cell.angle_beta   90.00
_cell.angle_gamma   90.00
#
_symmetry.space_group_name_H-M   'P 1'
#
loop_
_entity.id
_entity.type
_entity.pdbx_description
1 polymer ?
#
loop_
_entity_poly.entity_id
_entity_poly.type
_entity_poly.pdbx_seq_one_letter_code
_entity_poly.pdbx_strand_id
1 'polypeptide(L)'
;MKRKAIMGLSLLVAFIMSCTTPKSVVELAVPTPIPTPPVDLPIWQEGVYIKDDSEVAQTDAFEIHLITIYEDLPFYDGTVPFEFEAWELPLNPPYNPLKMLYIFDNFITFFSYDDPTSGIASRARTYDKANGLLAEAQLEEILGDGTVVILEVHYNKDGEIIFWCRSRIAPILGFKEEEFDSHGVKEQDYYFVWPAY
;
A
#
# COMPACT_ATOMS: atom_id res chain seq x y z
N MET A 1 35.64 -66.51 -26.09
CA MET A 1 35.09 -66.00 -27.38
C MET A 1 35.06 -64.48 -27.33
N LYS A 2 35.70 -63.82 -28.30
CA LYS A 2 35.77 -62.36 -28.44
C LYS A 2 34.47 -61.83 -29.07
N ARG A 3 33.89 -60.74 -28.54
CA ARG A 3 33.05 -59.83 -29.32
C ARG A 3 33.35 -58.38 -28.94
N LYS A 4 33.86 -57.65 -29.94
CA LYS A 4 34.04 -56.20 -29.99
C LYS A 4 32.65 -55.56 -30.17
N ALA A 5 32.34 -54.49 -29.46
CA ALA A 5 31.24 -53.60 -29.79
C ALA A 5 31.80 -52.26 -30.29
N ILE A 6 31.27 -51.83 -31.43
CA ILE A 6 31.73 -50.71 -32.25
C ILE A 6 30.94 -49.45 -31.85
N MET A 7 31.67 -48.33 -31.72
CA MET A 7 31.19 -46.96 -31.57
C MET A 7 30.19 -46.57 -32.68
N GLY A 8 29.08 -45.97 -32.31
CA GLY A 8 28.25 -45.13 -33.18
C GLY A 8 28.26 -43.70 -32.66
N LEU A 9 29.18 -42.87 -33.18
CA LEU A 9 29.23 -41.43 -32.90
C LEU A 9 28.27 -40.73 -33.85
N SER A 10 27.09 -40.33 -33.36
CA SER A 10 26.10 -39.60 -34.13
C SER A 10 26.44 -38.10 -34.09
N LEU A 11 26.85 -37.55 -35.22
CA LEU A 11 27.20 -36.14 -35.38
C LEU A 11 25.91 -35.32 -35.56
N LEU A 12 25.46 -34.68 -34.48
CA LEU A 12 24.31 -33.77 -34.50
C LEU A 12 24.78 -32.40 -35.02
N VAL A 13 24.42 -32.08 -36.27
CA VAL A 13 24.66 -30.76 -36.86
C VAL A 13 23.57 -29.82 -36.39
N ALA A 14 23.89 -28.95 -35.42
CA ALA A 14 22.99 -27.90 -34.96
C ALA A 14 23.02 -26.72 -35.97
N PHE A 15 21.93 -26.57 -36.72
CA PHE A 15 21.67 -25.36 -37.52
C PHE A 15 21.24 -24.23 -36.57
N ILE A 16 22.16 -23.31 -36.28
CA ILE A 16 21.85 -22.07 -35.56
C ILE A 16 21.28 -21.08 -36.59
N MET A 17 19.96 -21.11 -36.79
CA MET A 17 19.27 -20.04 -37.52
C MET A 17 19.21 -18.80 -36.62
N SER A 18 20.15 -17.88 -36.82
CA SER A 18 20.14 -16.56 -36.19
C SER A 18 19.08 -15.70 -36.87
N CYS A 19 17.84 -15.78 -36.39
CA CYS A 19 16.81 -14.79 -36.69
C CYS A 19 17.17 -13.47 -35.99
N THR A 20 17.86 -12.58 -36.69
CA THR A 20 17.99 -11.18 -36.27
C THR A 20 16.65 -10.48 -36.48
N THR A 21 15.81 -10.50 -35.46
CA THR A 21 14.57 -9.72 -35.43
C THR A 21 14.95 -8.24 -35.53
N PRO A 22 14.38 -7.46 -36.47
CA PRO A 22 14.63 -6.03 -36.53
C PRO A 22 14.23 -5.40 -35.20
N LYS A 23 15.18 -4.67 -34.60
CA LYS A 23 15.01 -3.96 -33.33
C LYS A 23 13.98 -2.86 -33.56
N SER A 24 12.71 -3.14 -33.25
CA SER A 24 11.67 -2.14 -33.23
C SER A 24 12.08 -1.07 -32.22
N VAL A 25 12.31 0.14 -32.71
CA VAL A 25 12.49 1.32 -31.86
C VAL A 25 11.14 1.53 -31.19
N VAL A 26 11.02 1.13 -29.93
CA VAL A 26 9.88 1.46 -29.10
C VAL A 26 9.97 2.97 -28.87
N GLU A 27 9.15 3.71 -29.60
CA GLU A 27 8.95 5.12 -29.36
C GLU A 27 8.38 5.24 -27.93
N LEU A 28 9.19 5.75 -27.01
CA LEU A 28 8.77 5.96 -25.62
C LEU A 28 7.61 6.95 -25.65
N ALA A 29 6.41 6.44 -25.45
CA ALA A 29 5.22 7.27 -25.34
C ALA A 29 5.48 8.32 -24.25
N VAL A 30 5.30 9.59 -24.60
CA VAL A 30 5.38 10.67 -23.62
C VAL A 30 4.30 10.40 -22.57
N PRO A 31 4.65 10.30 -21.28
CA PRO A 31 3.67 10.02 -20.23
C PRO A 31 2.58 11.09 -20.26
N THR A 32 1.32 10.66 -20.30
CA THR A 32 0.19 11.58 -20.23
C THR A 32 0.12 12.13 -18.81
N PRO A 33 -0.07 13.45 -18.61
CA PRO A 33 -0.24 14.02 -17.28
C PRO A 33 -1.35 13.31 -16.52
N ILE A 34 -1.10 12.99 -15.25
CA ILE A 34 -2.10 12.38 -14.37
C ILE A 34 -3.16 13.46 -14.05
N PRO A 35 -4.45 13.18 -14.19
CA PRO A 35 -5.51 14.09 -13.76
C PRO A 35 -5.38 14.43 -12.27
N THR A 36 -5.71 15.66 -11.89
CA THR A 36 -5.76 16.04 -10.48
C THR A 36 -6.82 15.19 -9.75
N PRO A 37 -6.53 14.67 -8.54
CA PRO A 37 -7.53 13.98 -7.75
C PRO A 37 -8.71 14.92 -7.39
N PRO A 38 -9.90 14.37 -7.08
CA PRO A 38 -11.11 15.14 -6.84
C PRO A 38 -11.16 15.78 -5.43
N VAL A 39 -10.01 16.11 -4.85
CA VAL A 39 -9.87 16.70 -3.51
C VAL A 39 -8.76 17.74 -3.51
N ASP A 40 -8.86 18.71 -2.61
CA ASP A 40 -7.79 19.67 -2.36
C ASP A 40 -6.62 18.97 -1.66
N LEU A 41 -5.40 19.18 -2.18
CA LEU A 41 -4.19 18.58 -1.64
C LEU A 41 -3.37 19.59 -0.80
N PRO A 42 -2.62 19.12 0.22
CA PRO A 42 -2.62 17.73 0.72
C PRO A 42 -3.96 17.35 1.35
N ILE A 43 -4.34 16.07 1.24
CA ILE A 43 -5.59 15.54 1.82
C ILE A 43 -5.65 15.87 3.31
N TRP A 44 -4.50 15.75 3.95
CA TRP A 44 -4.34 15.99 5.36
C TRP A 44 -3.85 17.41 5.60
N GLN A 45 -4.62 18.18 6.36
CA GLN A 45 -4.26 19.53 6.77
C GLN A 45 -3.74 19.52 8.20
N GLU A 46 -2.55 20.11 8.43
CA GLU A 46 -2.02 20.29 9.77
C GLU A 46 -2.93 21.23 10.57
N GLY A 47 -3.39 20.78 11.75
CA GLY A 47 -4.34 21.51 12.59
C GLY A 47 -5.33 20.62 13.34
N VAL A 48 -5.48 19.36 12.91
CA VAL A 48 -6.29 18.34 13.60
C VAL A 48 -5.34 17.41 14.37
N TYR A 49 -5.06 17.77 15.63
CA TYR A 49 -4.38 16.96 16.66
C TYR A 49 -3.29 15.97 16.19
N ILE A 50 -2.21 16.47 15.60
CA ILE A 50 -0.90 15.82 15.73
C ILE A 50 0.05 16.88 16.24
N LYS A 51 0.25 16.89 17.55
CA LYS A 51 1.33 17.64 18.14
C LYS A 51 2.56 16.76 17.96
N ASP A 52 3.30 17.03 16.90
CA ASP A 52 4.63 16.46 16.62
C ASP A 52 4.68 14.92 16.46
N ASP A 53 4.84 14.42 15.22
CA ASP A 53 5.15 13.00 14.98
C ASP A 53 6.47 12.56 15.65
N SER A 54 7.26 13.50 16.19
CA SER A 54 8.43 13.24 17.03
C SER A 54 8.10 12.83 18.48
N GLU A 55 6.86 12.98 18.96
CA GLU A 55 6.45 12.63 20.34
C GLU A 55 5.99 11.18 20.51
N VAL A 56 5.85 10.38 19.43
CA VAL A 56 5.59 8.92 19.52
C VAL A 56 6.70 8.20 20.31
N ALA A 57 7.86 8.83 20.49
CA ALA A 57 8.98 8.28 21.24
C ALA A 57 8.84 8.34 22.78
N GLN A 58 7.79 8.93 23.37
CA GLN A 58 7.78 9.24 24.82
C GLN A 58 6.54 8.87 25.65
N THR A 59 5.54 8.14 25.12
CA THR A 59 4.39 7.76 25.94
C THR A 59 4.51 6.32 26.47
N ASP A 60 4.59 6.12 27.78
CA ASP A 60 4.77 4.81 28.43
C ASP A 60 3.56 3.85 28.34
N ALA A 61 2.55 4.15 27.52
CA ALA A 61 1.32 3.38 27.42
C ALA A 61 0.93 3.17 25.95
N PHE A 62 1.57 2.22 25.27
CA PHE A 62 1.10 1.68 24.01
C PHE A 62 0.59 0.26 24.25
N GLU A 63 -0.55 -0.09 23.66
CA GLU A 63 -0.84 -1.49 23.40
C GLU A 63 -0.28 -1.83 22.02
N ILE A 64 0.64 -2.79 21.98
CA ILE A 64 1.28 -3.26 20.75
C ILE A 64 0.71 -4.63 20.44
N HIS A 65 0.05 -4.74 19.30
CA HIS A 65 -0.49 -5.98 18.77
C HIS A 65 0.34 -6.41 17.57
N LEU A 66 0.91 -7.61 17.61
CA LEU A 66 1.46 -8.23 16.42
C LEU A 66 0.30 -8.88 15.65
N ILE A 67 0.04 -8.39 14.44
CA ILE A 67 -1.00 -8.92 13.56
C ILE A 67 -0.34 -9.82 12.53
N THR A 68 -0.85 -11.05 12.41
CA THR A 68 -0.42 -12.03 11.41
C THR A 68 -1.60 -12.43 10.55
N ILE A 69 -1.51 -12.19 9.24
CA ILE A 69 -2.51 -12.56 8.25
C ILE A 69 -1.99 -13.75 7.44
N TYR A 70 -2.72 -14.87 7.51
CA TYR A 70 -2.37 -16.13 6.83
C TYR A 70 -3.08 -16.30 5.49
N GLU A 71 -3.84 -15.30 5.08
CA GLU A 71 -4.61 -15.30 3.84
C GLU A 71 -3.90 -14.44 2.79
N ASP A 72 -4.11 -14.79 1.53
CA ASP A 72 -3.66 -13.99 0.40
C ASP A 72 -4.59 -12.76 0.30
N LEU A 73 -4.04 -11.57 0.59
CA LEU A 73 -4.81 -10.33 0.58
C LEU A 73 -4.88 -9.78 -0.84
N PRO A 74 -6.07 -9.34 -1.31
CA PRO A 74 -6.15 -8.58 -2.53
C PRO A 74 -5.20 -7.37 -2.48
N PHE A 75 -4.48 -7.13 -3.57
CA PHE A 75 -3.55 -6.00 -3.75
C PHE A 75 -2.27 -6.04 -2.89
N TYR A 76 -2.01 -7.12 -2.15
CA TYR A 76 -0.73 -7.36 -1.49
C TYR A 76 0.12 -8.35 -2.29
N ASP A 77 1.23 -7.87 -2.87
CA ASP A 77 2.13 -8.71 -3.68
C ASP A 77 3.25 -9.41 -2.87
N GLY A 78 3.21 -9.32 -1.54
CA GLY A 78 4.25 -9.89 -0.67
C GLY A 78 4.00 -11.34 -0.27
N THR A 79 4.80 -11.84 0.67
CA THR A 79 4.72 -13.25 1.12
C THR A 79 3.73 -13.42 2.26
N VAL A 80 3.03 -14.56 2.28
CA VAL A 80 2.20 -15.01 3.41
C VAL A 80 3.02 -15.97 4.31
N PRO A 81 2.92 -15.91 5.66
CA PRO A 81 2.08 -14.98 6.41
C PRO A 81 2.61 -13.55 6.32
N PHE A 82 1.66 -12.63 6.24
CA PHE A 82 1.93 -11.21 6.28
C PHE A 82 1.85 -10.71 7.72
N GLU A 83 2.88 -9.99 8.17
CA GLU A 83 3.01 -9.55 9.56
C GLU A 83 3.23 -8.05 9.64
N PHE A 84 2.57 -7.41 10.60
CA PHE A 84 2.79 -6.00 10.93
C PHE A 84 2.41 -5.73 12.38
N GLU A 85 2.97 -4.66 12.94
CA GLU A 85 2.61 -4.22 14.28
C GLU A 85 1.49 -3.18 14.20
N ALA A 86 0.45 -3.36 15.01
CA ALA A 86 -0.59 -2.37 15.23
C ALA A 86 -0.42 -1.77 16.63
N TRP A 87 -0.20 -0.47 16.70
CA TRP A 87 -0.04 0.25 17.95
C TRP A 87 -1.27 1.12 18.19
N GLU A 88 -1.83 1.00 19.38
CA GLU A 88 -2.91 1.84 19.86
C GLU A 88 -2.37 2.94 20.77
N LEU A 89 -2.60 4.18 20.37
CA LEU A 89 -2.16 5.37 21.09
C LEU A 89 -3.32 5.95 21.89
N PRO A 90 -3.28 5.88 23.23
CA PRO A 90 -4.41 6.30 24.04
C PRO A 90 -4.49 7.82 24.22
N LEU A 91 -4.55 8.65 23.17
CA LEU A 91 -5.06 10.03 23.29
C LEU A 91 -4.46 10.88 24.46
N ASN A 92 -5.15 11.85 25.04
CA ASN A 92 -5.16 12.13 26.48
C ASN A 92 -6.54 12.72 26.83
N PRO A 93 -7.27 12.22 27.85
CA PRO A 93 -8.65 12.66 28.13
C PRO A 93 -8.75 14.20 28.20
N PRO A 94 -9.86 14.83 27.72
CA PRO A 94 -11.19 14.24 27.54
C PRO A 94 -11.61 13.98 26.08
N TYR A 95 -10.70 14.13 25.11
CA TYR A 95 -11.01 14.06 23.68
C TYR A 95 -10.04 13.13 22.96
N ASN A 96 -10.29 11.82 22.95
CA ASN A 96 -9.32 10.87 22.43
C ASN A 96 -9.84 10.13 21.21
N PRO A 97 -9.61 10.62 19.98
CA PRO A 97 -9.53 9.68 18.87
C PRO A 97 -8.36 8.74 19.16
N LEU A 98 -8.59 7.43 19.11
CA LEU A 98 -7.51 6.45 19.09
C LEU A 98 -6.64 6.78 17.88
N LYS A 99 -5.34 7.08 18.06
CA LYS A 99 -4.43 7.08 16.90
C LYS A 99 -3.98 5.64 16.74
N MET A 100 -4.36 5.03 15.62
CA MET A 100 -3.87 3.69 15.27
C MET A 100 -2.67 3.88 14.36
N LEU A 101 -1.64 3.09 14.61
CA LEU A 101 -0.40 3.11 13.84
C LEU A 101 -0.12 1.69 13.36
N TYR A 102 0.03 1.52 12.05
CA TYR A 102 0.51 0.26 11.48
C TYR A 102 1.98 0.40 11.08
N ILE A 103 2.83 -0.46 11.61
CA ILE A 103 4.26 -0.49 11.33
C ILE A 103 4.55 -1.72 10.48
N PHE A 104 4.99 -1.46 9.25
CA PHE A 104 5.47 -2.47 8.32
C PHE A 104 6.99 -2.40 8.21
N ASP A 105 7.60 -3.38 7.54
CA ASP A 105 9.06 -3.46 7.36
C ASP A 105 9.65 -2.16 6.78
N ASN A 106 9.02 -1.62 5.74
CA ASN A 106 9.57 -0.51 4.95
C ASN A 106 8.84 0.83 5.10
N PHE A 107 7.65 0.83 5.70
CA PHE A 107 6.84 2.03 5.86
C PHE A 107 6.00 1.99 7.14
N ILE A 108 5.40 3.14 7.46
CA ILE A 108 4.60 3.34 8.66
C ILE A 108 3.34 4.11 8.25
N THR A 109 2.17 3.60 8.63
CA THR A 109 0.87 4.22 8.33
C THR A 109 0.22 4.72 9.60
N PHE A 110 -0.08 6.02 9.65
CA PHE A 110 -0.80 6.67 10.73
C PHE A 110 -2.25 6.89 10.34
N PHE A 111 -3.18 6.52 11.21
CA PHE A 111 -4.61 6.75 11.02
C PHE A 111 -5.13 7.81 11.99
N SER A 112 -5.99 8.71 11.51
CA SER A 112 -6.75 9.65 12.33
C SER A 112 -8.24 9.39 12.25
N TYR A 113 -8.94 9.70 13.34
CA TYR A 113 -10.37 9.52 13.48
C TYR A 113 -10.98 10.89 13.79
N ASP A 114 -11.90 11.36 12.94
CA ASP A 114 -12.63 12.61 13.18
C ASP A 114 -13.69 12.40 14.28
N ASP A 115 -14.26 11.20 14.36
CA ASP A 115 -15.14 10.75 15.44
C ASP A 115 -14.56 9.47 16.10
N PRO A 116 -14.02 9.55 17.33
CA PRO A 116 -13.49 8.41 18.05
C PRO A 116 -14.51 7.29 18.26
N THR A 117 -15.79 7.66 18.37
CA THR A 117 -16.86 6.73 18.71
C THR A 117 -17.31 5.91 17.51
N SER A 118 -16.94 6.33 16.28
CA SER A 118 -17.24 5.60 15.06
C SER A 118 -16.42 4.32 14.92
N GLY A 119 -15.21 4.27 15.51
CA GLY A 119 -14.27 3.18 15.30
C GLY A 119 -13.73 3.07 13.86
N ILE A 120 -13.93 4.09 13.02
CA ILE A 120 -13.50 4.09 11.61
C ILE A 120 -12.53 5.25 11.37
N ALA A 121 -11.34 4.92 10.85
CA ALA A 121 -10.35 5.94 10.51
C ALA A 121 -10.90 6.83 9.38
N SER A 122 -10.78 8.15 9.55
CA SER A 122 -11.26 9.16 8.60
C SER A 122 -10.17 9.59 7.62
N ARG A 123 -8.90 9.53 8.02
CA ARG A 123 -7.74 9.81 7.15
C ARG A 123 -6.56 8.94 7.53
N ALA A 124 -5.63 8.76 6.59
CA ALA A 124 -4.36 8.12 6.83
C ALA A 124 -3.19 8.84 6.14
N ARG A 125 -1.99 8.70 6.72
CA ARG A 125 -0.72 9.09 6.10
C ARG A 125 0.28 7.97 6.20
N THR A 126 1.02 7.74 5.12
CA THR A 126 2.04 6.71 5.06
C THR A 126 3.40 7.33 4.77
N TYR A 127 4.39 6.96 5.56
CA TYR A 127 5.76 7.43 5.43
C TYR A 127 6.74 6.28 5.29
N ASP A 128 7.84 6.51 4.59
CA ASP A 128 9.02 5.64 4.65
C ASP A 128 9.75 5.79 6.01
N LYS A 129 10.75 4.93 6.25
CA LYS A 129 11.58 4.98 7.48
C LYS A 129 12.46 6.23 7.58
N ALA A 130 12.62 7.00 6.51
CA ALA A 130 13.34 8.27 6.48
C ALA A 130 12.40 9.49 6.62
N ASN A 131 11.12 9.27 6.94
CA ASN A 131 10.06 10.27 7.05
C ASN A 131 9.66 10.94 5.72
N GLY A 132 9.95 10.32 4.58
CA GLY A 132 9.41 10.71 3.28
C GLY A 132 7.92 10.32 3.17
N LEU A 133 7.07 11.26 2.79
CA LEU A 133 5.64 10.99 2.56
C LEU A 133 5.47 10.13 1.30
N LEU A 134 4.85 8.96 1.47
CA LEU A 134 4.60 7.99 0.40
C LEU A 134 3.16 8.01 -0.09
N ALA A 135 2.20 8.18 0.82
CA ALA A 135 0.78 8.19 0.48
C ALA A 135 -0.06 8.93 1.52
N GLU A 136 -1.24 9.37 1.07
CA GLU A 136 -2.34 9.87 1.90
C GLU A 136 -3.64 9.16 1.51
N ALA A 137 -4.55 9.01 2.47
CA ALA A 137 -5.91 8.54 2.18
C ALA A 137 -6.96 9.26 3.02
N GLN A 138 -8.19 9.29 2.51
CA GLN A 138 -9.35 9.90 3.17
C GLN A 138 -10.60 9.05 2.96
N LEU A 139 -11.38 8.90 4.03
CA LEU A 139 -12.74 8.39 4.00
C LEU A 139 -13.64 9.34 3.20
N GLU A 140 -14.24 8.84 2.12
CA GLU A 140 -15.23 9.58 1.33
C GLU A 140 -16.66 9.21 1.75
N GLU A 141 -16.95 7.91 1.93
CA GLU A 141 -18.29 7.41 2.19
C GLU A 141 -18.28 6.13 3.02
N ILE A 142 -19.35 5.91 3.79
CA ILE A 142 -19.68 4.61 4.40
C ILE A 142 -21.00 4.16 3.78
N LEU A 143 -20.98 3.00 3.10
CA LEU A 143 -22.16 2.44 2.45
C LEU A 143 -23.10 1.79 3.47
N GLY A 144 -24.35 1.54 3.08
CA GLY A 144 -25.40 1.02 3.97
C GLY A 144 -25.13 -0.37 4.56
N ASP A 145 -24.17 -1.11 4.03
CA ASP A 145 -23.70 -2.40 4.53
C ASP A 145 -22.43 -2.32 5.40
N GLY A 146 -21.93 -1.10 5.64
CA GLY A 146 -20.71 -0.85 6.41
C GLY A 146 -19.42 -0.85 5.58
N THR A 147 -19.49 -1.10 4.27
CA THR A 147 -18.35 -0.96 3.37
C THR A 147 -17.84 0.48 3.40
N VAL A 148 -16.53 0.64 3.54
CA VAL A 148 -15.87 1.95 3.58
C VAL A 148 -15.32 2.26 2.18
N VAL A 149 -15.56 3.47 1.71
CA VAL A 149 -14.95 3.99 0.47
C VAL A 149 -13.92 5.03 0.85
N ILE A 150 -12.67 4.81 0.44
CA ILE A 150 -11.56 5.74 0.63
C ILE A 150 -11.04 6.24 -0.71
N LEU A 151 -10.55 7.48 -0.73
CA LEU A 151 -9.66 8.00 -1.76
C LEU A 151 -8.22 7.84 -1.28
N GLU A 152 -7.34 7.29 -2.10
CA GLU A 152 -5.89 7.18 -1.83
C GLU A 152 -5.07 7.92 -2.89
N VAL A 153 -3.98 8.55 -2.46
CA VAL A 153 -3.06 9.33 -3.30
C VAL A 153 -1.64 8.94 -2.94
N HIS A 154 -0.84 8.53 -3.93
CA HIS A 154 0.55 8.12 -3.73
C HIS A 154 1.50 9.13 -4.38
N TYR A 155 2.64 9.32 -3.73
CA TYR A 155 3.64 10.29 -4.09
C TYR A 155 4.96 9.62 -4.46
N ASN A 156 5.71 10.20 -5.40
CA ASN A 156 7.11 9.88 -5.57
C ASN A 156 7.97 10.62 -4.53
N LYS A 157 9.28 10.33 -4.55
CA LYS A 157 10.29 10.98 -3.70
C LYS A 157 10.37 12.51 -3.83
N ASP A 158 9.90 13.07 -4.94
CA ASP A 158 9.92 14.50 -5.23
C ASP A 158 8.60 15.18 -4.76
N GLY A 159 7.69 14.40 -4.17
CA GLY A 159 6.38 14.85 -3.68
C GLY A 159 5.33 14.99 -4.78
N GLU A 160 5.60 14.50 -5.99
CA GLU A 160 4.65 14.53 -7.10
C GLU A 160 3.70 13.34 -7.03
N ILE A 161 2.44 13.55 -7.36
CA ILE A 161 1.44 12.49 -7.44
C ILE A 161 1.80 11.54 -8.58
N ILE A 162 1.94 10.25 -8.27
CA ILE A 162 2.19 9.21 -9.26
C ILE A 162 1.01 8.26 -9.43
N PHE A 163 0.11 8.22 -8.46
CA PHE A 163 -1.08 7.38 -8.49
C PHE A 163 -2.16 7.95 -7.57
N TRP A 164 -3.42 7.78 -7.96
CA TRP A 164 -4.54 7.87 -7.04
C TRP A 164 -5.69 6.98 -7.51
N CYS A 165 -6.50 6.50 -6.59
CA CYS A 165 -7.71 5.75 -6.88
C CYS A 165 -8.71 5.85 -5.73
N ARG A 166 -9.91 5.33 -5.95
CA ARG A 166 -10.83 5.00 -4.87
C ARG A 166 -10.75 3.51 -4.56
N SER A 167 -10.89 3.17 -3.29
CA SER A 167 -10.82 1.81 -2.80
C SER A 167 -12.07 1.47 -1.98
N ARG A 168 -12.64 0.28 -2.19
CA ARG A 168 -13.64 -0.31 -1.30
C ARG A 168 -12.95 -1.19 -0.27
N ILE A 169 -13.31 -0.97 0.98
CA ILE A 169 -12.79 -1.69 2.14
C ILE A 169 -13.94 -2.51 2.73
N ALA A 170 -13.71 -3.81 2.87
CA ALA A 170 -14.62 -4.76 3.48
C ALA A 170 -15.03 -4.31 4.89
N PRO A 171 -16.31 -4.44 5.26
CA PRO A 171 -16.71 -4.22 6.64
C PRO A 171 -16.04 -5.25 7.58
N ILE A 172 -15.86 -4.88 8.84
CA ILE A 172 -15.38 -5.72 9.96
C ILE A 172 -13.88 -6.07 9.88
N LEU A 173 -13.40 -6.60 8.75
CA LEU A 173 -12.01 -7.01 8.61
C LEU A 173 -11.10 -5.87 8.12
N GLY A 174 -11.69 -4.85 7.50
CA GLY A 174 -10.94 -3.70 7.01
C GLY A 174 -10.07 -4.02 5.79
N PHE A 175 -10.23 -5.16 5.14
CA PHE A 175 -9.42 -5.52 3.98
C PHE A 175 -9.88 -4.79 2.72
N LYS A 176 -8.94 -4.33 1.91
CA LYS A 176 -9.25 -3.76 0.59
C LYS A 176 -9.80 -4.86 -0.33
N GLU A 177 -10.96 -4.61 -0.94
CA GLU A 177 -11.63 -5.56 -1.84
C GLU A 177 -11.53 -5.15 -3.31
N GLU A 178 -11.56 -3.85 -3.59
CA GLU A 178 -11.62 -3.31 -4.94
C GLU A 178 -10.93 -1.95 -5.03
N GLU A 179 -10.31 -1.68 -6.19
CA GLU A 179 -9.88 -0.35 -6.61
C GLU A 179 -10.63 0.08 -7.87
N PHE A 180 -11.06 1.34 -7.90
CA PHE A 180 -11.79 1.94 -9.01
C PHE A 180 -11.39 3.41 -9.19
N ASP A 181 -11.76 4.00 -10.32
CA ASP A 181 -11.33 5.36 -10.71
C ASP A 181 -9.80 5.57 -10.59
N SER A 182 -9.02 4.57 -10.99
CA SER A 182 -7.55 4.60 -10.85
C SER A 182 -6.88 5.45 -11.93
N HIS A 183 -5.93 6.28 -11.52
CA HIS A 183 -5.14 7.14 -12.38
C HIS A 183 -3.66 7.07 -12.01
N GLY A 184 -2.77 7.02 -13.01
CA GLY A 184 -1.33 6.91 -12.80
C GLY A 184 -0.82 5.47 -12.72
N VAL A 185 0.34 5.28 -12.10
CA VAL A 185 0.99 3.97 -11.94
C VAL A 185 1.27 3.72 -10.46
N LYS A 186 0.58 2.73 -9.88
CA LYS A 186 0.80 2.31 -8.51
C LYS A 186 2.13 1.54 -8.40
N GLU A 187 3.04 2.04 -7.58
CA GLU A 187 4.32 1.34 -7.30
C GLU A 187 4.14 0.24 -6.25
N GLN A 188 3.35 0.51 -5.22
CA GLN A 188 2.94 -0.45 -4.18
C GLN A 188 1.65 0.03 -3.50
N ASP A 189 1.01 -0.87 -2.76
CA ASP A 189 -0.17 -0.57 -1.95
C ASP A 189 0.22 -0.24 -0.50
N TYR A 190 -0.44 0.74 0.10
CA TYR A 190 -0.21 1.18 1.47
C TYR A 190 -1.44 1.02 2.38
N TYR A 191 -2.60 0.68 1.81
CA TYR A 191 -3.90 0.70 2.47
C TYR A 191 -4.69 -0.60 2.20
N PHE A 192 -4.01 -1.75 2.16
CA PHE A 192 -4.65 -3.06 2.02
C PHE A 192 -5.38 -3.52 3.30
N VAL A 193 -5.07 -2.91 4.46
CA VAL A 193 -5.88 -2.99 5.70
C VAL A 193 -6.20 -1.57 6.18
N TRP A 194 -7.47 -1.29 6.38
CA TRP A 194 -8.01 -0.06 6.95
C TRP A 194 -8.63 -0.36 8.33
N PRO A 195 -8.32 0.40 9.38
CA PRO A 195 -8.98 0.26 10.66
C PRO A 195 -10.47 0.55 10.53
N ALA A 196 -11.28 -0.50 10.65
CA ALA A 196 -12.73 -0.43 10.63
C ALA A 196 -13.27 -1.46 11.64
N TYR A 197 -13.72 -0.97 12.79
CA TYR A 197 -14.34 -1.69 13.92
C TYR A 197 -13.40 -2.46 14.87
#